data_AF-A0A7C5QI70-F1
#
_entry.id   AF-A0A7C5QI70-F1
#
_cell.length_a   1.000
_cell.length_b   1.000
_cell.length_c   1.000
_cell.angle_alpha   90.00
_cell.angle_beta   90.00
_cell.angle_gamma   90.00
#
_symmetry.space_group_name_H-M   'P 1'
#
loop_
_entity.id
_entity.type
_entity.pdbx_description
1 polymer ?
#
loop_
_entity_poly.entity_id
_entity_poly.type
_entity_poly.pdbx_seq_one_letter_code
_entity_poly.pdbx_strand_id
1 'polypeptide(L)' 'MLEKEGIICRSPRTCMSELFSAGFIQEKEAKELLKMIDYRNMTVNTYNEQTAEEIFGKLPLYVDLFKNTFVKLKN' A
#
# COMPACT_ATOMS: atom_id res chain seq x y z
N MET A 1 -12.51 -0.43 8.87
CA MET A 1 -11.89 -1.74 9.17
C MET A 1 -10.99 -1.58 10.37
N LEU A 2 -9.89 -0.83 10.26
CA LEU A 2 -9.18 -0.29 11.41
C LEU A 2 -10.08 0.50 12.35
N GLU A 3 -10.97 1.35 11.80
CA GLU A 3 -11.97 2.06 12.62
C GLU A 3 -12.93 1.13 13.39
N LYS A 4 -13.18 -0.09 12.88
CA LYS A 4 -14.00 -1.09 13.59
C LYS A 4 -13.23 -1.70 14.77
N GLU A 5 -11.91 -1.79 14.65
CA GLU A 5 -10.98 -2.14 15.73
C GLU A 5 -10.66 -0.94 16.65
N GLY A 6 -11.36 0.20 16.49
CA GLY A 6 -11.11 1.43 17.26
C GLY A 6 -9.88 2.23 16.83
N ILE A 7 -9.23 1.85 15.73
CA ILE A 7 -8.01 2.50 15.23
C ILE A 7 -8.38 3.57 14.19
N ILE A 8 -8.03 4.81 14.50
CA ILE A 8 -8.24 5.96 13.60
C ILE A 8 -6.96 6.23 12.82
N CYS A 9 -6.98 5.97 11.51
CA CYS A 9 -5.93 6.39 10.59
C CYS A 9 -6.45 7.49 9.66
N ARG A 10 -5.68 8.56 9.46
CA ARG A 10 -6.14 9.78 8.75
C ARG A 10 -5.43 10.04 7.42
N SER A 11 -4.54 9.15 7.02
CA SER A 11 -3.81 9.23 5.76
C SER A 11 -3.45 7.83 5.26
N PRO A 12 -3.25 7.62 3.95
CA PRO A 12 -2.82 6.33 3.43
C PRO A 12 -1.58 5.79 4.15
N ARG A 13 -0.59 6.66 4.40
CA ARG A 13 0.65 6.31 5.09
C ARG A 13 0.38 5.84 6.53
N THR A 14 -0.43 6.58 7.30
CA THR A 14 -0.77 6.17 8.67
C THR A 14 -1.59 4.88 8.67
N CYS A 15 -2.52 4.68 7.73
CA CYS A 15 -3.28 3.44 7.64
C CYS A 15 -2.40 2.20 7.38
N MET A 16 -1.35 2.32 6.54
CA MET A 16 -0.40 1.21 6.32
C MET A 16 0.45 0.92 7.56
N SER A 17 0.87 1.95 8.29
CA SER A 17 1.57 1.78 9.56
C SER A 17 0.68 1.10 10.61
N GLU A 18 -0.58 1.51 10.73
CA GLU A 18 -1.53 0.93 11.68
C GLU A 18 -1.88 -0.53 11.33
N LEU A 19 -1.98 -0.89 10.05
CA LEU A 19 -2.15 -2.28 9.63
C LEU A 19 -1.01 -3.18 10.14
N PHE A 20 0.22 -2.68 10.13
CA PHE A 20 1.37 -3.39 10.68
C PHE A 20 1.32 -3.44 12.22
N SER A 21 1.08 -2.31 12.88
CA SER A 21 1.00 -2.21 14.34
C SER A 21 -0.08 -3.15 14.92
N ALA A 22 -1.21 -3.28 14.22
CA ALA A 22 -2.30 -4.17 14.60
C ALA A 22 -2.08 -5.63 14.18
N GLY A 23 -0.95 -5.97 13.53
CA GLY A 23 -0.57 -7.34 13.21
C GLY A 23 -1.23 -7.94 11.97
N PHE A 24 -1.97 -7.16 11.18
CA PHE A 24 -2.64 -7.66 9.96
C PHE A 24 -1.66 -8.00 8.83
N ILE A 25 -0.50 -7.35 8.81
CA ILE A 25 0.53 -7.52 7.78
C ILE A 25 1.92 -7.61 8.40
N GLN A 26 2.86 -8.21 7.68
CA GLN A 26 4.26 -8.31 8.11
C GLN A 26 5.06 -7.05 7.74
N GLU A 27 6.20 -6.84 8.39
CA GLU A 27 7.07 -5.67 8.16
C GLU A 27 7.46 -5.52 6.69
N LYS A 28 7.75 -6.63 6.00
CA LYS A 28 8.07 -6.62 4.56
C LYS A 28 6.91 -6.07 3.72
N GLU A 29 5.68 -6.47 4.03
CA GLU A 29 4.49 -6.02 3.32
C GLU A 29 4.21 -4.55 3.61
N ALA A 30 4.37 -4.12 4.87
CA ALA A 30 4.23 -2.73 5.26
C ALA A 30 5.22 -1.82 4.51
N LYS A 31 6.49 -2.24 4.38
CA LYS A 31 7.51 -1.51 3.61
C LYS A 31 7.12 -1.37 2.13
N GLU A 32 6.60 -2.42 1.50
CA GLU A 32 6.18 -2.36 0.10
C GLU A 32 4.89 -1.52 -0.09
N LEU A 33 3.94 -1.59 0.84
CA LEU A 33 2.75 -0.73 0.83
C LEU A 33 3.11 0.75 1.00
N LEU A 34 4.10 1.07 1.84
CA LEU A 34 4.60 2.43 2.00
C LEU A 34 5.28 2.94 0.72
N LYS A 35 6.11 2.12 0.07
CA LYS A 35 6.70 2.47 -1.24
C LYS A 35 5.63 2.69 -2.30
N MET A 36 4.59 1.86 -2.32
CA MET A 36 3.48 2.01 -3.25
C MET A 36 2.78 3.37 -3.10
N ILE A 37 2.68 3.93 -1.89
CA ILE A 37 2.15 5.28 -1.68
C ILE A 37 3.03 6.33 -2.35
N ASP A 38 4.35 6.16 -2.30
CA ASP A 38 5.29 7.07 -2.96
C ASP A 38 5.16 6.96 -4.50
N TYR A 39 5.04 5.74 -5.04
CA TYR A 39 4.75 5.51 -6.46
C TYR A 39 3.40 6.10 -6.89
N ARG A 40 2.37 6.02 -6.04
CA ARG A 40 1.07 6.66 -6.28
C ARG A 40 1.22 8.18 -6.38
N ASN A 41 2.10 8.79 -5.59
CA ASN A 41 2.34 10.23 -5.71
C ASN A 41 3.05 10.59 -7.02
N MET A 42 3.89 9.69 -7.55
CA MET A 42 4.57 9.87 -8.83
C MET A 42 3.64 9.74 -10.04
N THR A 43 2.42 9.21 -9.90
CA THR A 43 1.50 9.05 -11.05
C THR A 43 1.12 10.38 -11.70
N VAL A 44 1.21 11.49 -10.95
CA VAL A 44 1.00 12.84 -11.50
C VAL A 44 2.04 13.22 -12.55
N ASN A 45 3.20 12.55 -12.56
CA ASN A 45 4.33 12.76 -13.47
C ASN A 45 4.38 11.76 -14.63
N THR A 46 3.29 11.04 -14.91
CA THR A 46 3.23 10.00 -15.97
C THR A 46 3.29 10.53 -17.40
N TYR A 47 3.27 11.85 -17.60
CA TYR A 47 3.64 12.45 -18.88
C TYR A 47 5.11 12.22 -19.23
N ASN A 48 5.97 11.96 -18.24
CA ASN A 48 7.31 11.46 -18.44
C ASN A 48 7.27 9.94 -18.63
N GLU A 49 7.60 9.48 -19.84
CA GLU A 49 7.51 8.05 -20.22
C GLU A 49 8.33 7.15 -19.32
N GLN A 50 9.56 7.54 -18.96
CA GLN A 50 10.40 6.79 -18.03
C GLN A 50 9.71 6.59 -16.67
N THR A 51 9.04 7.63 -16.16
CA THR A 51 8.25 7.55 -14.92
C THR A 51 7.06 6.60 -15.07
N ALA A 52 6.37 6.66 -16.21
CA ALA A 52 5.25 5.78 -16.50
C ALA A 52 5.68 4.30 -16.58
N GLU A 53 6.77 4.00 -17.28
CA GLU A 53 7.34 2.66 -17.38
C GLU A 53 7.79 2.13 -16.02
N GLU A 54 8.43 2.97 -15.20
CA GLU A 54 8.85 2.58 -13.86
C GLU A 54 7.65 2.20 -12.97
N ILE A 55 6.60 3.02 -12.97
CA ILE A 55 5.36 2.74 -12.23
C ILE A 55 4.72 1.45 -12.76
N PHE A 56 4.60 1.31 -14.08
CA PHE A 56 3.99 0.16 -14.72
C PHE A 56 4.68 -1.15 -14.36
N GLY A 57 6.02 -1.15 -14.33
CA GLY A 57 6.82 -2.31 -13.92
C GLY A 57 6.58 -2.77 -12.48
N LYS A 58 6.06 -1.91 -11.60
CA LYS A 58 5.72 -2.27 -10.21
C LYS A 58 4.30 -2.77 -10.02
N LEU A 59 3.40 -2.56 -10.99
CA LEU A 59 1.99 -2.92 -10.85
C LEU A 59 1.75 -4.41 -10.51
N PRO A 60 2.44 -5.40 -11.10
CA PRO A 60 2.23 -6.80 -10.76
C PRO A 60 2.48 -7.08 -9.27
N LEU A 61 3.58 -6.56 -8.72
CA LEU A 61 3.91 -6.68 -7.31
C LEU A 61 2.81 -6.08 -6.43
N TYR A 62 2.33 -4.88 -6.76
CA TYR A 62 1.32 -4.19 -5.96
C TYR A 62 -0.05 -4.87 -6.05
N VAL A 63 -0.41 -5.44 -7.20
CA VAL A 63 -1.63 -6.25 -7.36
C VAL A 63 -1.59 -7.47 -6.44
N ASP A 64 -0.47 -8.19 -6.40
CA ASP A 64 -0.33 -9.36 -5.53
C ASP A 64 -0.33 -8.97 -4.05
N LEU A 65 0.32 -7.85 -3.71
CA LEU A 65 0.33 -7.31 -2.36
C LEU A 65 -1.08 -6.92 -1.89
N PHE A 66 -1.88 -6.31 -2.75
CA PHE A 66 -3.28 -6.00 -2.46
C PHE A 66 -4.13 -7.25 -2.27
N LYS A 67 -4.00 -8.25 -3.13
CA LYS A 67 -4.73 -9.52 -2.99
C LYS A 67 -4.42 -10.18 -1.65
N ASN A 68 -3.14 -10.30 -1.30
CA ASN A 68 -2.70 -10.92 -0.06
C ASN A 68 -3.19 -10.14 1.17
N THR A 69 -3.09 -8.82 1.14
CA THR A 69 -3.57 -7.95 2.23
C THR A 69 -5.09 -8.07 2.38
N PHE A 70 -5.83 -8.06 1.26
CA PHE A 70 -7.29 -8.16 1.28
C PHE A 70 -7.79 -9.49 1.84
N VAL A 71 -7.12 -10.60 1.54
CA VAL A 71 -7.43 -11.91 2.13
C VAL A 71 -7.23 -11.89 3.64
N LYS A 72 -6.12 -11.33 4.13
CA LYS A 72 -5.81 -11.23 5.57
C LYS A 72 -6.82 -10.37 6.32
N LEU A 73 -7.35 -9.36 5.65
CA LEU A 73 -8.38 -8.48 6.19
C LEU A 73 -9.74 -9.18 6.29
N LYS A 74 -10.11 -10.06 5.35
CA LYS A 74 -11.42 -10.73 5.38
C LYS A 74 -11.62 -11.77 6.49
N ASN A 75 -10.54 -12.19 7.14
CA ASN A 75 -10.57 -13.14 8.26
C ASN A 75 -10.66 -12.41 9.59
#